data_AF-A0A7S0WGW5-F1
#
_entry.id   AF-A0A7S0WGW5-F1
#
_cell.length_a   1.000
_cell.length_b   1.000
_cell.length_c   1.000
_cell.angle_alpha   90.00
_cell.angle_beta   90.00
_cell.angle_gamma   90.00
#
_symmetry.space_group_name_H-M   'P 1'
#
loop_
_entity.id
_entity.type
_entity.pdbx_description
1 polymer ?
#
loop_
_entity_poly.entity_id
_entity_poly.type
_entity_poly.pdbx_seq_one_letter_code
_entity_poly.pdbx_strand_id
1 'polypeptide(L)'
;LDPKRGLLASVIPFMSQANELRRERVAAALRNCCMDDIQRQALLNYVGTNGGDCEHEVVRALLRPISGKTVGAELNDHVRQACAEAIFALAKDSAGREVLGKLDAPRLLRDGYELEEHAETCAALVACGELFMKHNMVPADLQEGLNNPQACEVVDDDEGMVMGPGFGG
;
A
#
# COMPACT_ATOMS: atom_id res chain seq x y z
N LEU A 1 -2.05 10.24 -32.52
CA LEU A 1 -1.95 10.13 -31.05
C LEU A 1 -2.98 9.12 -30.60
N ASP A 2 -2.59 8.10 -29.82
CA ASP A 2 -3.57 7.24 -29.17
C ASP A 2 -4.28 8.06 -28.08
N PRO A 3 -5.60 8.33 -28.18
CA PRO A 3 -6.31 9.20 -27.24
C PRO A 3 -6.22 8.72 -25.79
N LYS A 4 -6.12 7.40 -25.59
CA LYS A 4 -6.03 6.80 -24.25
C LYS A 4 -4.69 7.08 -23.58
N ARG A 5 -3.62 7.25 -24.38
CA ARG A 5 -2.28 7.54 -23.85
C ARG A 5 -2.14 8.99 -23.36
N GLY A 6 -2.89 9.92 -23.94
CA GLY A 6 -2.89 11.33 -23.57
C GLY A 6 -3.61 11.62 -22.26
N LEU A 7 -4.72 10.91 -21.98
CA LEU A 7 -5.49 11.15 -20.76
C LEU A 7 -4.69 10.80 -19.50
N LEU A 8 -4.08 9.61 -19.43
CA LEU A 8 -3.25 9.19 -18.30
C LEU A 8 -2.05 10.14 -18.07
N ALA A 9 -1.34 10.51 -19.14
CA ALA A 9 -0.26 11.49 -19.09
C ALA A 9 -0.71 12.82 -18.49
N SER A 10 -1.96 13.24 -18.75
CA SER A 10 -2.50 14.47 -18.19
C SER A 10 -3.00 14.37 -16.75
N VAL A 11 -3.39 13.17 -16.29
CA VAL A 11 -3.98 13.00 -14.95
C VAL A 11 -3.00 12.58 -13.88
N ILE A 12 -1.96 11.80 -14.21
CA ILE A 12 -0.94 11.35 -13.26
C ILE A 12 -0.31 12.52 -12.48
N PRO A 13 0.05 13.66 -13.12
CA PRO A 13 0.64 14.79 -12.39
C PRO A 13 -0.26 15.33 -11.27
N PHE A 14 -1.58 15.15 -11.35
CA PHE A 14 -2.49 15.59 -10.29
C PHE A 14 -2.26 14.86 -8.98
N MET A 15 -1.75 13.62 -8.99
CA MET A 15 -1.40 12.85 -7.78
C MET A 15 -0.31 13.53 -6.93
N SER A 16 0.39 14.53 -7.45
CA SER A 16 1.43 15.28 -6.72
C SER A 16 1.12 16.77 -6.59
N GLN A 17 -0.10 17.22 -6.93
CA GLN A 17 -0.48 18.63 -6.82
C GLN A 17 -0.96 19.00 -5.41
N ALA A 18 -0.83 20.28 -5.06
CA ALA A 18 -1.27 20.80 -3.76
C ALA A 18 -2.77 20.64 -3.49
N ASN A 19 -3.60 20.55 -4.55
CA ASN A 19 -5.05 20.41 -4.40
C ASN A 19 -5.44 18.99 -3.99
N GLU A 20 -5.78 18.83 -2.72
CA GLU A 20 -6.15 17.56 -2.08
C GLU A 20 -7.38 16.90 -2.72
N LEU A 21 -8.45 17.66 -2.97
CA LEU A 21 -9.66 17.15 -3.60
C LEU A 21 -9.38 16.58 -5.00
N ARG A 22 -8.44 17.17 -5.74
CA ARG A 22 -8.02 16.62 -7.05
C ARG A 22 -7.22 15.33 -6.88
N ARG A 23 -6.31 15.26 -5.90
CA ARG A 23 -5.56 14.03 -5.60
C ARG A 23 -6.52 12.89 -5.25
N GLU A 24 -7.47 13.14 -4.35
CA GLU A 24 -8.46 12.16 -3.91
C GLU A 24 -9.30 11.63 -5.07
N ARG A 25 -9.84 12.52 -5.91
CA ARG A 25 -10.63 12.13 -7.08
C ARG A 25 -9.84 11.31 -8.09
N VAL A 26 -8.58 11.68 -8.33
CA VAL A 26 -7.72 10.95 -9.26
C VAL A 26 -7.31 9.59 -8.68
N ALA A 27 -6.95 9.52 -7.41
CA ALA A 27 -6.64 8.26 -6.72
C ALA A 27 -7.83 7.30 -6.73
N ALA A 28 -9.03 7.80 -6.41
CA ALA A 28 -10.26 7.01 -6.47
C ALA A 28 -10.57 6.51 -7.89
N ALA A 29 -10.37 7.35 -8.91
CA ALA A 29 -10.56 6.96 -10.30
C ALA A 29 -9.56 5.87 -10.73
N LEU A 30 -8.28 6.04 -10.41
CA LEU A 30 -7.24 5.05 -10.69
C LEU A 30 -7.51 3.72 -9.97
N ARG A 31 -7.92 3.77 -8.71
CA ARG A 31 -8.35 2.58 -7.97
C ARG A 31 -9.45 1.82 -8.69
N ASN A 32 -10.51 2.53 -9.10
CA ASN A 32 -11.63 1.91 -9.82
C ASN A 32 -11.13 1.26 -11.13
N CYS A 33 -10.19 1.89 -11.83
CA CYS A 33 -9.57 1.30 -13.02
C CYS A 33 -8.73 0.05 -12.70
N CYS A 34 -8.05 -0.02 -11.56
CA CYS A 34 -7.35 -1.22 -11.13
C CYS A 34 -8.31 -2.36 -10.76
N MET A 35 -9.53 -2.06 -10.30
CA MET A 35 -10.54 -3.07 -9.95
C MET A 35 -11.21 -3.70 -11.19
N ASP A 36 -11.23 -3.01 -12.33
CA ASP A 36 -11.74 -3.54 -13.59
C ASP A 36 -10.65 -4.24 -14.41
N ASP A 37 -10.91 -5.44 -14.91
CA ASP A 37 -9.90 -6.26 -15.60
C ASP A 37 -9.36 -5.61 -16.88
N ILE A 38 -10.25 -5.03 -17.69
CA ILE A 38 -9.89 -4.43 -18.97
C ILE A 38 -9.06 -3.16 -18.73
N GLN A 39 -9.53 -2.32 -17.81
CA GLN A 39 -8.84 -1.07 -17.47
C GLN A 39 -7.51 -1.35 -16.76
N ARG A 40 -7.44 -2.33 -15.86
CA ARG A 40 -6.22 -2.74 -15.18
C ARG A 40 -5.14 -3.17 -16.18
N GLN A 41 -5.50 -4.02 -17.15
CA GLN A 41 -4.56 -4.43 -18.19
C GLN A 41 -4.12 -3.24 -19.07
N ALA A 42 -5.02 -2.30 -19.37
CA ALA A 42 -4.65 -1.09 -20.08
C ALA A 42 -3.66 -0.20 -19.29
N LEU A 43 -3.83 -0.10 -17.97
CA LEU A 43 -2.92 0.64 -17.08
C LEU A 43 -1.54 -0.03 -16.98
N LEU A 44 -1.49 -1.35 -16.85
CA LEU A 44 -0.22 -2.09 -16.75
C LEU A 44 0.61 -1.98 -18.02
N ASN A 45 -0.05 -1.98 -19.18
CA ASN A 45 0.56 -1.83 -20.50
C ASN A 45 0.82 -0.36 -20.89
N TYR A 46 0.48 0.60 -20.03
CA TYR A 46 0.71 2.00 -20.32
C TYR A 46 2.21 2.32 -20.30
N VAL A 47 2.72 2.72 -21.47
CA VAL A 47 4.06 3.28 -21.63
C VAL A 47 3.92 4.79 -21.78
N GLY A 48 4.58 5.54 -20.90
CA GLY A 48 4.55 7.01 -20.86
C GLY A 48 5.00 7.65 -22.18
N THR A 49 4.62 8.91 -22.38
CA THR A 49 4.80 9.62 -23.66
C THR A 49 6.23 10.09 -23.92
N ASN A 50 7.11 10.05 -22.93
CA ASN A 50 8.42 10.73 -22.98
C ASN A 50 9.60 9.82 -23.34
N GLY A 51 9.36 8.64 -23.91
CA GLY A 51 10.41 7.85 -24.59
C GLY A 51 11.63 7.42 -23.75
N GLY A 52 11.63 7.64 -22.43
CA GLY A 52 12.70 7.23 -21.52
C GLY A 52 12.12 6.77 -20.19
N ASP A 53 12.65 5.66 -19.66
CA ASP A 53 12.70 5.09 -18.30
C ASP A 53 11.46 5.14 -17.37
N CYS A 54 10.37 5.77 -17.77
CA CYS A 54 9.12 5.93 -17.03
C CYS A 54 8.15 4.76 -17.31
N GLU A 55 8.67 3.54 -17.37
CA GLU A 55 7.81 2.34 -17.40
C GLU A 55 6.96 2.28 -16.13
N HIS A 56 5.68 1.92 -16.28
CA HIS A 56 4.77 1.76 -15.15
C HIS A 56 4.60 3.02 -14.27
N GLU A 57 4.63 4.21 -14.89
CA GLU A 57 4.48 5.51 -14.22
C GLU A 57 3.23 5.58 -13.32
N VAL A 58 2.10 5.03 -13.80
CA VAL A 58 0.86 4.95 -13.00
C VAL A 58 1.09 4.16 -11.71
N VAL A 59 1.76 3.00 -11.79
CA VAL A 59 1.99 2.14 -10.63
C VAL A 59 2.95 2.81 -9.65
N ARG A 60 3.98 3.51 -10.13
CA ARG A 60 4.87 4.33 -9.29
C ARG A 60 4.12 5.46 -8.59
N ALA A 61 3.18 6.11 -9.30
CA ALA A 61 2.35 7.17 -8.72
C ALA A 61 1.41 6.63 -7.64
N LEU A 62 0.90 5.40 -7.79
CA LEU A 62 0.07 4.71 -6.78
C LEU A 62 0.89 4.21 -5.59
N LEU A 63 2.13 3.75 -5.80
CA LEU A 63 3.00 3.32 -4.69
C LEU A 63 3.48 4.48 -3.82
N ARG A 64 3.66 5.67 -4.40
CA ARG A 64 4.25 6.81 -3.68
C ARG A 64 3.50 7.18 -2.39
N PRO A 65 2.16 7.37 -2.38
CA PRO A 65 1.42 7.72 -1.16
C PRO A 65 1.52 6.71 -0.02
N ILE A 66 1.90 5.46 -0.30
CA ILE A 66 1.91 4.34 0.66
C ILE A 66 3.31 3.76 0.89
N SER A 67 4.36 4.52 0.55
CA SER A 67 5.75 4.02 0.49
C SER A 67 6.60 4.28 1.74
N GLY A 68 6.01 4.79 2.84
CA GLY A 68 6.75 5.10 4.07
C GLY A 68 7.68 6.32 3.98
N LYS A 69 7.59 7.11 2.90
CA LYS A 69 8.37 8.34 2.76
C LYS A 69 7.83 9.42 3.68
N THR A 70 8.67 9.93 4.57
CA THR A 70 8.33 11.03 5.50
C THR A 70 8.34 12.40 4.84
N VAL A 71 9.28 12.64 3.92
CA VAL A 71 9.37 13.92 3.18
C VAL A 71 8.39 13.90 2.00
N GLY A 72 7.41 14.80 2.03
CA GLY A 72 6.37 14.86 1.01
C GLY A 72 5.41 13.66 1.07
N ALA A 73 5.23 13.10 2.28
CA ALA A 73 4.22 12.11 2.59
C ALA A 73 2.83 12.61 2.17
N GLU A 74 1.98 11.70 1.72
CA GLU A 74 0.57 12.04 1.51
C GLU A 74 -0.15 12.10 2.86
N LEU A 75 -0.78 13.23 3.15
CA LEU A 75 -1.45 13.46 4.43
C LEU A 75 -2.93 13.04 4.39
N ASN A 76 -3.53 12.97 3.22
CA ASN A 76 -4.94 12.59 3.09
C ASN A 76 -5.11 11.06 3.12
N ASP A 77 -5.83 10.59 4.14
CA ASP A 77 -6.10 9.17 4.38
C ASP A 77 -6.85 8.51 3.22
N HIS A 78 -7.82 9.20 2.61
CA HIS A 78 -8.57 8.68 1.46
C HIS A 78 -7.68 8.47 0.22
N VAL A 79 -6.68 9.33 0.00
CA VAL A 79 -5.69 9.13 -1.07
C VAL A 79 -4.84 7.90 -0.78
N ARG A 80 -4.32 7.76 0.45
CA ARG A 80 -3.49 6.60 0.85
C ARG A 80 -4.29 5.30 0.76
N GLN A 81 -5.52 5.28 1.28
CA GLN A 81 -6.43 4.13 1.20
C GLN A 81 -6.72 3.76 -0.25
N ALA A 82 -7.11 4.71 -1.10
CA ALA A 82 -7.41 4.42 -2.51
C ALA A 82 -6.19 3.86 -3.25
N CYS A 83 -4.99 4.36 -2.93
CA CYS A 83 -3.74 3.83 -3.48
C CYS A 83 -3.46 2.41 -2.99
N ALA A 84 -3.60 2.13 -1.69
CA ALA A 84 -3.41 0.79 -1.14
C ALA A 84 -4.39 -0.23 -1.75
N GLU A 85 -5.68 0.13 -1.88
CA GLU A 85 -6.70 -0.70 -2.53
C GLU A 85 -6.38 -0.94 -4.02
N ALA A 86 -5.83 0.06 -4.71
CA ALA A 86 -5.40 -0.08 -6.10
C ALA A 86 -4.23 -1.07 -6.22
N ILE A 87 -3.22 -0.96 -5.37
CA ILE A 87 -2.07 -1.89 -5.34
C ILE A 87 -2.53 -3.30 -4.98
N PHE A 88 -3.47 -3.46 -4.05
CA PHE A 88 -4.08 -4.75 -3.74
C PHE A 88 -4.76 -5.38 -4.96
N ALA A 89 -5.52 -4.59 -5.71
CA ALA A 89 -6.14 -5.06 -6.95
C ALA A 89 -5.11 -5.47 -8.01
N LEU A 90 -3.99 -4.74 -8.13
CA LEU A 90 -2.87 -5.13 -9.01
C LEU A 90 -2.21 -6.43 -8.54
N ALA A 91 -2.02 -6.62 -7.24
CA ALA A 91 -1.37 -7.81 -6.68
C ALA A 91 -2.16 -9.12 -6.90
N LYS A 92 -3.49 -9.04 -7.11
CA LYS A 92 -4.31 -10.20 -7.49
C LYS A 92 -3.98 -10.72 -8.89
N ASP A 93 -3.50 -9.85 -9.78
CA ASP A 93 -3.17 -10.14 -11.17
C ASP A 93 -1.70 -10.53 -11.33
N SER A 94 -1.39 -11.55 -12.16
CA SER A 94 -0.01 -11.99 -12.37
C SER A 94 0.87 -10.94 -13.06
N ALA A 95 0.34 -10.21 -14.04
CA ALA A 95 1.07 -9.13 -14.69
C ALA A 95 1.27 -7.95 -13.73
N GLY A 96 0.26 -7.67 -12.89
CA GLY A 96 0.39 -6.68 -11.82
C GLY A 96 1.52 -7.03 -10.84
N ARG A 97 1.60 -8.29 -10.39
CA ARG A 97 2.70 -8.76 -9.52
C ARG A 97 4.07 -8.61 -10.16
N GLU A 98 4.21 -8.92 -11.45
CA GLU A 98 5.49 -8.75 -12.16
C GLU A 98 5.97 -7.29 -12.10
N VAL A 99 5.06 -6.35 -12.38
CA VAL A 99 5.36 -4.91 -12.32
C VAL A 99 5.68 -4.47 -10.90
N LEU A 100 4.90 -4.90 -9.90
CA LEU A 100 5.13 -4.57 -8.49
C LEU A 100 6.50 -5.11 -8.01
N GLY A 101 6.91 -6.29 -8.47
CA GLY A 101 8.23 -6.84 -8.18
C GLY A 101 9.37 -6.00 -8.76
N LYS A 102 9.24 -5.52 -10.01
CA LYS A 102 10.22 -4.62 -10.63
C LYS A 102 10.36 -3.27 -9.91
N LEU A 103 9.34 -2.88 -9.14
CA LEU A 103 9.29 -1.60 -8.41
C LEU A 103 9.61 -1.74 -6.91
N ASP A 104 10.07 -2.91 -6.47
CA ASP A 104 10.34 -3.21 -5.05
C ASP A 104 9.15 -2.92 -4.11
N ALA A 105 7.93 -3.17 -4.61
CA ALA A 105 6.70 -2.89 -3.86
C ALA A 105 6.64 -3.55 -2.47
N PRO A 106 7.11 -4.80 -2.25
CA PRO A 106 7.07 -5.42 -0.92
C PRO A 106 7.79 -4.60 0.16
N ARG A 107 8.97 -4.03 -0.15
CA ARG A 107 9.72 -3.20 0.80
C ARG A 107 9.03 -1.86 1.03
N LEU A 108 8.60 -1.20 -0.05
CA LEU A 108 7.89 0.08 0.04
C LEU A 108 6.62 -0.03 0.88
N LEU A 109 5.85 -1.11 0.74
CA LEU A 109 4.63 -1.33 1.50
C LEU A 109 4.90 -1.65 2.96
N ARG A 110 5.95 -2.42 3.27
CA ARG A 110 6.39 -2.64 4.65
C ARG A 110 6.72 -1.32 5.33
N ASP A 111 7.58 -0.52 4.70
CA ASP A 111 8.01 0.77 5.25
C ASP A 111 6.82 1.74 5.39
N GLY A 112 5.85 1.67 4.47
CA GLY A 112 4.59 2.41 4.56
C GLY A 112 3.70 1.96 5.72
N TYR A 113 3.57 0.65 5.92
CA TYR A 113 2.76 0.08 6.99
C TYR A 113 3.29 0.45 8.38
N GLU A 114 4.62 0.50 8.56
CA GLU A 114 5.25 0.89 9.84
C GLU A 114 4.88 2.31 10.30
N LEU A 115 4.48 3.18 9.38
CA LEU A 115 4.13 4.59 9.65
C LEU A 115 2.64 4.88 9.48
N GLU A 116 1.81 3.90 9.13
CA GLU A 116 0.40 4.11 8.82
C GLU A 116 -0.47 3.98 10.08
N GLU A 117 -1.36 4.93 10.27
CA GLU A 117 -2.30 4.97 11.41
C GLU A 117 -3.75 4.72 10.96
N HIS A 118 -4.05 4.90 9.67
CA HIS A 118 -5.40 4.74 9.14
C HIS A 118 -5.77 3.25 8.97
N ALA A 119 -6.80 2.79 9.70
CA ALA A 119 -7.14 1.39 9.85
C ALA A 119 -7.43 0.67 8.52
N GLU A 120 -8.20 1.29 7.63
CA GLU A 120 -8.55 0.73 6.33
C GLU A 120 -7.35 0.67 5.39
N THR A 121 -6.43 1.64 5.48
CA THR A 121 -5.18 1.62 4.73
C THR A 121 -4.30 0.46 5.22
N CYS A 122 -4.16 0.31 6.54
CA CYS A 122 -3.46 -0.83 7.15
C CYS A 122 -4.04 -2.17 6.70
N ALA A 123 -5.36 -2.32 6.72
CA ALA A 123 -6.03 -3.54 6.27
C ALA A 123 -5.71 -3.88 4.80
N ALA A 124 -5.73 -2.88 3.91
CA ALA A 124 -5.37 -3.07 2.51
C ALA A 124 -3.89 -3.42 2.32
N LEU A 125 -2.97 -2.81 3.09
CA LEU A 125 -1.54 -3.12 3.06
C LEU A 125 -1.25 -4.54 3.56
N VAL A 126 -1.89 -4.99 4.64
CA VAL A 126 -1.79 -6.36 5.14
C VAL A 126 -2.25 -7.36 4.09
N ALA A 127 -3.40 -7.11 3.46
CA ALA A 127 -3.92 -7.97 2.39
C ALA A 127 -2.98 -8.03 1.17
N CYS A 128 -2.26 -6.94 0.85
CA CYS A 128 -1.18 -6.97 -0.14
C CYS A 128 -0.03 -7.86 0.31
N GLY A 129 0.41 -7.72 1.56
CA GLY A 129 1.48 -8.51 2.15
C GLY A 129 1.19 -10.02 2.09
N GLU A 130 -0.03 -10.43 2.41
CA GLU A 130 -0.48 -11.83 2.29
C GLU A 130 -0.33 -12.36 0.85
N LEU A 131 -0.73 -11.56 -0.15
CA LEU A 131 -0.57 -11.94 -1.56
C LEU A 131 0.91 -12.03 -1.95
N PHE A 132 1.74 -11.10 -1.49
CA PHE A 132 3.18 -11.12 -1.77
C PHE A 132 3.85 -12.36 -1.19
N MET A 133 3.52 -12.75 0.05
CA MET A 133 4.02 -13.98 0.67
C MET A 133 3.53 -15.22 -0.10
N LYS A 134 2.23 -15.29 -0.38
CA LYS A 134 1.61 -16.40 -1.15
C LYS A 134 2.25 -16.61 -2.52
N HIS A 135 2.73 -15.54 -3.15
CA HIS A 135 3.32 -15.56 -4.48
C HIS A 135 4.85 -15.44 -4.48
N ASN A 136 5.52 -15.63 -3.35
CA ASN A 136 6.99 -15.59 -3.20
C ASN A 136 7.63 -14.28 -3.72
N MET A 137 6.94 -13.16 -3.54
CA MET A 137 7.44 -11.84 -3.95
C MET A 137 8.29 -11.16 -2.87
N VAL A 138 8.20 -11.62 -1.62
CA VAL A 138 8.90 -11.01 -0.49
C VAL A 138 10.39 -11.40 -0.55
N PRO A 139 11.33 -10.44 -0.64
CA PRO A 139 12.77 -10.70 -0.59
C PRO A 139 13.19 -11.48 0.66
N ALA A 140 14.22 -12.33 0.56
CA ALA A 140 14.66 -13.19 1.66
C ALA A 140 15.06 -12.40 2.92
N ASP A 141 15.69 -11.23 2.75
CA ASP A 141 16.07 -10.36 3.87
C ASP A 141 14.87 -9.78 4.62
N LEU A 142 13.71 -9.66 3.97
CA LEU A 142 12.46 -9.26 4.64
C LEU A 142 11.79 -10.41 5.39
N GLN A 143 12.16 -11.66 5.10
CA GLN A 143 11.60 -12.85 5.74
C GLN A 143 12.31 -13.19 7.07
N GLU A 144 13.54 -12.73 7.27
CA GLU A 144 14.34 -13.01 8.47
C GLU A 144 13.72 -12.48 9.78
N GLY A 145 12.77 -11.55 9.70
CA GLY A 145 11.98 -11.06 10.84
C GLY A 145 10.67 -11.83 11.13
N LEU A 146 10.10 -12.54 10.15
CA LEU A 146 8.85 -13.32 10.34
C LEU A 146 9.11 -14.70 10.96
N ASN A 147 10.30 -15.26 10.73
CA ASN A 147 10.66 -16.60 11.21
C ASN A 147 11.14 -16.63 12.68
N ASN A 148 11.23 -15.47 13.34
CA ASN A 148 11.39 -15.38 14.78
C ASN A 148 10.04 -15.09 15.42
N PRO A 149 9.36 -16.06 16.05
CA PRO A 149 8.15 -15.77 16.80
C PRO A 149 8.50 -14.74 17.88
N GLN A 150 7.99 -13.52 17.75
CA GLN A 150 7.94 -12.60 18.87
C GLN A 150 7.03 -13.27 19.91
N ALA A 151 7.62 -13.76 21.00
CA ALA A 151 6.84 -14.20 22.13
C ALA A 151 6.00 -13.00 22.58
N CYS A 152 4.70 -13.02 22.33
CA CYS A 152 3.78 -12.16 23.02
C CYS A 152 3.88 -12.56 24.50
N GLU A 153 4.66 -11.82 25.27
CA GLU A 153 4.60 -11.88 26.72
C GLU A 153 3.19 -11.39 27.09
N VAL A 154 2.30 -12.34 27.36
CA VAL A 154 1.06 -12.11 28.06
C VAL A 154 1.46 -11.55 29.43
N VAL A 155 1.35 -10.24 29.58
CA VAL A 155 1.42 -9.59 30.88
C VAL A 155 0.13 -9.97 31.59
N ASP A 156 0.20 -10.98 32.44
CA ASP A 156 -0.88 -11.32 33.37
C ASP A 156 -0.98 -10.16 34.38
N ASP A 157 -1.88 -9.22 34.12
CA ASP A 157 -2.28 -8.17 35.07
C ASP A 157 -3.11 -8.80 36.20
N ASP A 158 -2.47 -9.53 37.11
CA ASP A 158 -3.07 -9.94 38.38
C ASP A 158 -2.80 -8.84 39.43
N GLU A 159 -3.53 -7.72 39.31
CA GLU A 159 -3.55 -6.66 40.31
C GLU A 159 -4.12 -7.17 41.65
N GLY A 160 -3.35 -6.92 42.71
CA GLY A 160 -3.60 -7.43 44.06
C GLY A 160 -4.94 -7.05 44.68
N MET A 161 -5.67 -8.07 45.14
CA MET A 161 -6.71 -7.93 46.15
C MET A 161 -6.11 -8.02 47.55
N VAL A 162 -5.91 -6.85 48.16
CA VAL A 162 -5.59 -6.68 49.58
C VAL A 162 -6.78 -7.16 50.43
N MET A 163 -6.66 -8.33 51.07
CA MET A 163 -7.60 -8.76 52.12
C MET A 163 -7.10 -8.27 53.48
N GLY A 164 -7.86 -7.35 54.09
CA GLY A 164 -7.56 -6.75 55.39
C GLY A 164 -7.63 -7.73 56.58
N PRO A 165 -7.24 -7.29 57.79
CA PRO A 165 -7.10 -8.18 58.94
C PRO A 165 -8.45 -8.43 59.61
N GLY A 166 -8.90 -9.70 59.61
CA GLY A 166 -10.05 -10.16 60.37
C GLY A 166 -9.64 -10.77 61.71
N PHE A 167 -9.93 -10.04 62.79
CA PHE A 167 -9.92 -10.51 64.18
C PHE A 167 -11.03 -11.55 64.43
N GLY A 168 -10.78 -12.53 65.31
CA GLY A 168 -11.84 -13.18 66.11
C GLY A 168 -11.68 -14.69 66.31
N GLY A 169 -11.42 -15.11 67.56
CA GLY A 169 -11.44 -16.50 68.02
C GLY A 169 -10.57 -16.74 69.24
#